data_AF-W1WF04-F1
#
_entry.id   AF-W1WF04-F1
#
_cell.length_a   1.000
_cell.length_b   1.000
_cell.length_c   1.000
_cell.angle_alpha   90.00
_cell.angle_beta   90.00
_cell.angle_gamma   90.00
#
_symmetry.space_group_name_H-M   'P 1'
#
loop_
_entity.id
_entity.type
_entity.pdbx_description
1 polymer ?
#
loop_
_entity_poly.entity_id
_entity_poly.type
_entity_poly.pdbx_seq_one_letter_code
_entity_poly.pdbx_strand_id
1 'polypeptide(L)'
;FGPLGAKGFAFLNMLQLIGWTSIMIYDAMLALQELAPLSPMIWTIAIGALVILWLFIGLHNTGYIQAIVSVLLLGLTLYMGAHMISQWPSEASLLTSGNMSFIAALELSIAMPLSWLPLISDYTRESKKPFSASLTSATVYTVTSIVMYTLGLSAAIFGGGDSIITIMMNAGLGLAGLIVIIFSTVTTTFMDAYSAGVSSTTIYNSASSKGIAVIVTIVGTIAAILYPMDDITDFLYLIGSV
;
A
#
# COMPACT_ATOMS: atom_id res chain seq x y z
N PHE A 1 -8.22 -19.56 -17.14
CA PHE A 1 -7.16 -20.54 -16.77
C PHE A 1 -7.79 -21.88 -16.42
N GLY A 2 -7.09 -22.99 -16.64
CA GLY A 2 -7.48 -24.29 -16.07
C GLY A 2 -7.20 -24.37 -14.56
N PRO A 3 -7.62 -25.45 -13.87
CA PRO A 3 -7.48 -25.60 -12.42
C PRO A 3 -6.04 -25.49 -11.90
N LEU A 4 -5.05 -25.97 -12.66
CA LEU A 4 -3.63 -25.86 -12.30
C LEU A 4 -3.08 -24.43 -12.50
N GLY A 5 -3.52 -23.74 -13.56
CA GLY A 5 -3.14 -22.35 -13.80
C GLY A 5 -3.67 -21.43 -12.69
N ALA A 6 -4.92 -21.62 -12.26
CA ALA A 6 -5.51 -20.84 -11.16
C ALA A 6 -4.72 -20.99 -9.85
N LYS A 7 -4.18 -22.19 -9.55
CA LYS A 7 -3.32 -22.43 -8.38
C LYS A 7 -1.97 -21.71 -8.48
N GLY A 8 -1.36 -21.70 -9.67
CA GLY A 8 -0.13 -20.95 -9.92
C GLY A 8 -0.31 -19.45 -9.69
N PHE A 9 -1.36 -18.87 -10.27
CA PHE A 9 -1.70 -17.45 -10.05
C PHE A 9 -2.00 -17.13 -8.58
N ALA A 10 -2.74 -17.98 -7.88
CA ALA A 10 -3.02 -17.79 -6.46
C ALA A 10 -1.74 -17.82 -5.61
N PHE A 11 -0.78 -18.70 -5.93
CA PHE A 11 0.51 -18.75 -5.25
C PHE A 11 1.34 -17.49 -5.47
N LEU A 12 1.44 -17.04 -6.72
CA LEU A 12 2.17 -15.82 -7.08
C LEU A 12 1.54 -14.58 -6.42
N ASN A 13 0.20 -14.50 -6.40
CA ASN A 13 -0.52 -13.45 -5.70
C ASN A 13 -0.22 -13.46 -4.19
N MET A 14 -0.20 -14.63 -3.55
CA MET A 14 0.17 -14.72 -2.13
C MET A 14 1.58 -14.22 -1.87
N LEU A 15 2.56 -14.57 -2.72
CA LEU A 15 3.95 -14.13 -2.57
C LEU A 15 4.05 -12.60 -2.67
N GLN A 16 3.38 -12.01 -3.65
CA GLN A 16 3.31 -10.56 -3.80
C GLN A 16 2.67 -9.89 -2.57
N LEU A 17 1.56 -10.43 -2.06
CA LEU A 17 0.87 -9.85 -0.90
C LEU A 17 1.69 -9.95 0.39
N ILE A 18 2.53 -10.98 0.54
CA ILE A 18 3.53 -11.04 1.62
C ILE A 18 4.53 -9.89 1.48
N GLY A 19 5.00 -9.61 0.25
CA GLY A 19 5.88 -8.48 -0.04
C GLY A 19 5.24 -7.14 0.33
N TRP A 20 4.03 -6.86 -0.16
CA TRP A 20 3.27 -5.65 0.19
C TRP A 20 3.02 -5.53 1.69
N THR A 21 2.64 -6.62 2.36
CA THR A 21 2.48 -6.66 3.81
C THR A 21 3.76 -6.22 4.52
N SER A 22 4.92 -6.66 4.04
CA SER A 22 6.22 -6.31 4.63
C SER A 22 6.55 -4.83 4.45
N ILE A 23 6.37 -4.31 3.23
CA ILE A 23 6.60 -2.90 2.88
C ILE A 23 5.71 -1.99 3.72
N MET A 24 4.40 -2.30 3.81
CA MET A 24 3.44 -1.49 4.56
C MET A 24 3.75 -1.48 6.07
N ILE A 25 4.16 -2.62 6.65
CA ILE A 25 4.57 -2.67 8.06
C ILE A 25 5.83 -1.81 8.28
N TYR A 26 6.77 -1.83 7.34
CA TYR A 26 7.99 -1.02 7.41
C TYR A 26 7.69 0.49 7.30
N ASP A 27 6.87 0.91 6.34
CA ASP A 27 6.47 2.31 6.16
C ASP A 27 5.72 2.86 7.38
N ALA A 28 4.80 2.07 7.94
CA ALA A 28 4.09 2.45 9.16
C ALA A 28 5.06 2.58 10.35
N MET A 29 6.10 1.75 10.41
CA MET A 29 7.12 1.82 11.46
C MET A 29 7.94 3.11 11.34
N LEU A 30 8.35 3.50 10.12
CA LEU A 30 9.04 4.77 9.89
C LEU A 30 8.17 5.95 10.33
N ALA A 31 6.89 5.96 9.97
CA ALA A 31 5.94 7.00 10.38
C ALA A 31 5.76 7.07 11.91
N LEU A 32 5.79 5.93 12.61
CA LEU A 32 5.69 5.88 14.07
C LEU A 32 6.98 6.31 14.77
N GLN A 33 8.15 6.06 14.19
CA GLN A 33 9.42 6.55 14.74
C GLN A 33 9.50 8.08 14.76
N GLU A 34 8.95 8.73 13.73
CA GLU A 34 8.86 10.19 13.63
C GLU A 34 7.91 10.78 14.69
N LEU A 35 6.87 10.03 15.08
CA LEU A 35 5.98 10.40 16.17
C LEU A 35 6.61 10.17 17.55
N ALA A 36 7.24 9.01 17.73
CA ALA A 36 7.82 8.58 18.99
C ALA A 36 9.07 7.75 18.69
N PRO A 37 10.28 8.25 19.02
CA PRO A 37 11.56 7.66 18.64
C PRO A 37 11.91 6.45 19.55
N LEU A 38 11.09 5.40 19.46
CA LEU A 38 11.35 4.08 20.04
C LEU A 38 12.07 3.20 19.02
N SER A 39 12.61 2.07 19.49
CA SER A 39 13.30 1.11 18.63
C SER A 39 12.42 0.67 17.45
N PRO A 40 12.95 0.67 16.21
CA PRO A 40 12.24 0.17 15.02
C PRO A 40 11.59 -1.19 15.26
N MET A 41 12.31 -2.10 15.94
CA MET A 41 11.83 -3.45 16.23
C MET A 41 10.55 -3.45 17.08
N ILE A 42 10.43 -2.53 18.04
CA ILE A 42 9.23 -2.41 18.88
C ILE A 42 8.05 -1.99 18.01
N TRP A 43 8.24 -0.99 17.15
CA TRP A 43 7.18 -0.49 16.27
C TRP A 43 6.77 -1.51 15.21
N THR A 44 7.72 -2.19 14.58
CA THR A 44 7.44 -3.25 13.62
C THR A 44 6.60 -4.37 14.24
N ILE A 45 6.96 -4.83 15.44
CA ILE A 45 6.19 -5.86 16.17
C ILE A 45 4.81 -5.33 16.57
N ALA A 46 4.73 -4.09 17.05
CA ALA A 46 3.47 -3.47 17.45
C ALA A 46 2.49 -3.34 16.27
N ILE A 47 2.97 -2.93 15.09
CA ILE A 47 2.15 -2.85 13.87
C ILE A 47 1.71 -4.24 13.41
N GLY A 48 2.63 -5.22 13.37
CA GLY A 48 2.28 -6.60 13.04
C GLY A 48 1.20 -7.17 13.97
N ALA A 49 1.32 -6.92 15.28
CA ALA A 49 0.31 -7.30 16.28
C ALA A 49 -1.03 -6.58 16.07
N LEU A 50 -1.00 -5.29 15.71
CA LEU A 50 -2.19 -4.50 15.42
C LEU A 50 -2.93 -5.02 14.18
N VAL A 51 -2.20 -5.39 13.13
CA VAL A 51 -2.77 -6.02 11.92
C VAL A 51 -3.40 -7.36 12.25
N ILE A 52 -2.74 -8.20 13.06
CA ILE A 52 -3.30 -9.48 13.53
C ILE A 52 -4.59 -9.25 14.32
N LEU A 53 -4.62 -8.27 15.23
CA LEU A 53 -5.82 -7.91 15.98
C LEU A 53 -6.97 -7.52 15.04
N TRP A 54 -6.68 -6.75 13.99
CA TRP A 54 -7.64 -6.38 12.96
C TRP A 54 -8.18 -7.59 12.17
N LEU A 55 -7.35 -8.60 11.92
CA LEU A 55 -7.79 -9.87 11.30
C LEU A 55 -8.86 -10.60 12.13
N PHE A 56 -8.85 -10.45 13.46
CA PHE A 56 -9.87 -11.04 14.34
C PHE A 56 -11.18 -10.24 14.35
N ILE A 57 -11.12 -8.91 14.23
CA ILE A 57 -12.31 -8.03 14.14
C ILE A 57 -13.11 -8.33 12.85
N GLY A 58 -12.39 -8.52 11.73
CA GLY A 58 -12.95 -8.99 10.45
C GLY A 58 -13.65 -7.91 9.61
N LEU A 59 -13.75 -8.17 8.30
CA LEU A 59 -14.14 -7.21 7.27
C LEU A 59 -15.47 -6.45 7.49
N HIS A 60 -16.47 -7.14 8.02
CA HIS A 60 -17.81 -6.56 8.16
C HIS A 60 -17.84 -5.37 9.13
N ASN A 61 -16.98 -5.40 10.16
CA ASN A 61 -16.91 -4.34 11.16
C ASN A 61 -15.91 -3.24 10.77
N THR A 62 -15.07 -3.49 9.77
CA THR A 62 -13.99 -2.58 9.38
C THR A 62 -14.33 -1.68 8.19
N GLY A 63 -15.34 -2.03 7.39
CA GLY A 63 -15.73 -1.26 6.21
C GLY A 63 -16.07 0.21 6.49
N TYR A 64 -16.71 0.50 7.64
CA TYR A 64 -16.97 1.89 8.06
C TYR A 64 -15.70 2.66 8.39
N ILE A 65 -14.76 2.02 9.11
CA ILE A 65 -13.48 2.64 9.47
C ILE A 65 -12.68 2.91 8.19
N GLN A 66 -12.65 1.96 7.26
CA GLN A 66 -11.97 2.13 5.99
C GLN A 66 -12.56 3.28 5.16
N ALA A 67 -13.89 3.45 5.14
CA ALA A 67 -14.52 4.59 4.48
C ALA A 67 -14.08 5.93 5.10
N ILE A 68 -14.00 6.01 6.44
CA ILE A 68 -13.52 7.19 7.15
C ILE A 68 -12.05 7.48 6.80
N VAL A 69 -11.20 6.45 6.86
CA VAL A 69 -9.77 6.57 6.53
C VAL A 69 -9.57 7.03 5.08
N SER A 70 -10.33 6.47 4.13
CA SER A 70 -10.29 6.91 2.72
C SER A 70 -10.71 8.37 2.54
N VAL A 71 -11.71 8.85 3.28
CA VAL A 71 -12.12 10.27 3.25
C VAL A 71 -11.03 11.16 3.84
N LEU A 72 -10.41 10.75 4.95
CA LEU A 72 -9.30 11.47 5.57
C LEU A 72 -8.09 11.54 4.64
N LEU A 73 -7.74 10.43 3.97
CA LEU A 73 -6.68 10.39 2.96
C LEU A 73 -6.98 11.28 1.76
N LEU A 74 -8.24 11.31 1.29
CA LEU A 74 -8.64 12.21 0.22
C LEU A 74 -8.50 13.67 0.66
N GLY A 75 -8.91 14.00 1.89
CA GLY A 75 -8.70 15.34 2.46
C GLY A 75 -7.22 15.71 2.54
N LEU A 76 -6.39 14.79 3.03
CA LEU A 76 -4.93 14.93 3.10
C LEU A 76 -4.33 15.18 1.70
N THR A 77 -4.75 14.38 0.73
CA THR A 77 -4.34 14.46 -0.68
C THR A 77 -4.64 15.83 -1.26
N LEU A 78 -5.87 16.32 -1.08
CA LEU A 78 -6.29 17.63 -1.58
C LEU A 78 -5.53 18.77 -0.90
N TYR A 79 -5.31 18.67 0.41
CA TYR A 79 -4.50 19.65 1.14
C TYR A 79 -3.07 19.68 0.62
N MET A 80 -2.41 18.52 0.51
CA MET A 80 -1.05 18.43 -0.01
C MET A 80 -0.98 18.98 -1.43
N GLY A 81 -1.93 18.63 -2.30
CA GLY A 81 -1.98 19.18 -3.66
C GLY A 81 -2.13 20.70 -3.69
N ALA A 82 -3.02 21.26 -2.89
CA ALA A 82 -3.17 22.72 -2.78
C ALA A 82 -1.88 23.38 -2.25
N HIS A 83 -1.22 22.76 -1.27
CA HIS A 83 0.05 23.25 -0.72
C HIS A 83 1.18 23.18 -1.75
N MET A 84 1.28 22.09 -2.52
CA MET A 84 2.30 21.95 -3.57
C MET A 84 2.11 22.98 -4.69
N ILE A 85 0.86 23.24 -5.08
CA ILE A 85 0.54 24.27 -6.08
C ILE A 85 0.87 25.67 -5.56
N SER A 86 0.62 25.97 -4.28
CA SER A 86 0.90 27.29 -3.71
C SER A 86 2.40 27.57 -3.55
N GLN A 87 3.21 26.53 -3.37
CA GLN A 87 4.67 26.61 -3.28
C GLN A 87 5.37 26.29 -4.61
N TRP A 88 4.63 26.25 -5.72
CA TRP A 88 5.19 25.89 -7.01
C TRP A 88 6.31 26.88 -7.39
N PRO A 89 7.55 26.43 -7.61
CA PRO A 89 8.64 27.35 -7.86
C PRO A 89 8.47 28.08 -9.20
N SER A 90 8.77 29.37 -9.20
CA SER A 90 8.71 30.26 -10.37
C SER A 90 9.69 29.84 -11.47
N GLU A 91 10.80 29.19 -11.08
CA GLU A 91 11.81 28.62 -11.96
C GLU A 91 12.01 27.14 -11.59
N ALA A 92 11.31 26.25 -12.30
CA ALA A 92 11.52 24.82 -12.13
C ALA A 92 12.79 24.39 -12.86
N SER A 93 13.89 24.19 -12.13
CA SER A 93 15.01 23.43 -12.67
C SER A 93 14.69 21.94 -12.57
N LEU A 94 14.41 21.31 -13.72
CA LEU A 94 14.29 19.86 -13.79
C LEU A 94 15.69 19.27 -13.62
N LEU A 95 16.06 18.91 -12.40
CA LEU A 95 17.25 18.11 -12.13
C LEU A 95 17.01 16.71 -12.69
N THR A 96 17.49 16.50 -13.92
CA THR A 96 17.50 15.18 -14.57
C THR A 96 18.76 14.42 -14.15
N SER A 97 18.83 14.04 -12.87
CA SER A 97 19.86 13.13 -12.37
C SER A 97 19.26 11.75 -12.12
N GLY A 98 19.29 10.90 -13.15
CA GLY A 98 18.84 9.51 -13.03
C GLY A 98 19.34 8.69 -14.21
N ASN A 99 19.87 7.51 -13.93
CA ASN A 99 20.36 6.57 -14.95
C ASN A 99 19.23 5.67 -15.53
N MET A 100 17.99 5.86 -15.07
CA MET A 100 16.85 5.02 -15.45
C MET A 100 16.27 5.45 -16.80
N SER A 101 16.04 4.49 -17.70
CA SER A 101 15.38 4.78 -18.97
C SER A 101 13.90 5.09 -18.77
N PHE A 102 13.31 5.86 -19.69
CA PHE A 102 11.87 6.13 -19.68
C PHE A 102 11.04 4.84 -19.68
N ILE A 103 11.46 3.82 -20.45
CA ILE A 103 10.75 2.54 -20.54
C ILE A 103 10.78 1.83 -19.18
N ALA A 104 11.94 1.79 -18.52
CA ALA A 104 12.05 1.19 -17.19
C ALA A 104 11.17 1.92 -16.17
N ALA A 105 11.14 3.26 -16.18
CA ALA A 105 10.27 4.04 -15.31
C ALA A 105 8.77 3.81 -15.60
N LEU A 106 8.41 3.66 -16.87
CA LEU A 106 7.04 3.34 -17.30
C LEU A 106 6.62 1.95 -16.83
N GLU A 107 7.48 0.94 -16.99
CA GLU A 107 7.21 -0.43 -16.55
C GLU A 107 6.98 -0.50 -15.03
N LEU A 108 7.83 0.15 -14.24
CA LEU A 108 7.66 0.22 -12.77
C LEU A 108 6.36 0.93 -12.38
N SER A 109 6.02 2.03 -13.07
CA SER A 109 4.80 2.80 -12.82
C SER A 109 3.52 1.98 -13.14
N ILE A 110 3.60 1.02 -14.07
CA ILE A 110 2.51 0.12 -14.43
C ILE A 110 2.46 -1.08 -13.48
N ALA A 111 3.61 -1.64 -13.07
CA ALA A 111 3.70 -2.81 -12.21
C ALA A 111 2.98 -2.58 -10.87
N MET A 112 3.14 -1.41 -10.26
CA MET A 112 2.52 -1.08 -8.99
C MET A 112 0.99 -1.21 -9.03
N PRO A 113 0.23 -0.47 -9.88
CA PRO A 113 -1.23 -0.59 -9.91
C PRO A 113 -1.75 -1.95 -10.40
N LEU A 114 -1.02 -2.62 -11.30
CA LEU A 114 -1.41 -3.96 -11.77
C LEU A 114 -1.36 -5.01 -10.65
N SER A 115 -0.42 -4.87 -9.72
CA SER A 115 -0.26 -5.78 -8.60
C SER A 115 -1.53 -5.86 -7.72
N TRP A 116 -2.34 -4.81 -7.67
CA TRP A 116 -3.56 -4.74 -6.84
C TRP A 116 -4.81 -5.35 -7.51
N LEU A 117 -4.74 -5.76 -8.78
CA LEU A 117 -5.89 -6.30 -9.51
C LEU A 117 -6.49 -7.59 -8.92
N PRO A 118 -5.69 -8.56 -8.44
CA PRO A 118 -6.25 -9.74 -7.77
C PRO A 118 -6.99 -9.36 -6.48
N LEU A 119 -6.43 -8.41 -5.72
CA LEU A 119 -7.00 -7.97 -4.44
C LEU A 119 -8.38 -7.33 -4.64
N ILE A 120 -8.56 -6.43 -5.60
CA ILE A 120 -9.89 -5.83 -5.85
C ILE A 120 -10.92 -6.87 -6.30
N SER A 121 -10.47 -7.94 -6.95
CA SER A 121 -11.34 -9.05 -7.37
C SER A 121 -11.86 -9.84 -6.15
N ASP A 122 -11.03 -10.04 -5.12
CA ASP A 122 -11.46 -10.68 -3.87
C ASP A 122 -12.52 -9.85 -3.12
N TYR A 123 -12.38 -8.52 -3.14
CA TYR A 123 -13.32 -7.62 -2.47
C TYR A 123 -14.64 -7.42 -3.22
N THR A 124 -14.61 -7.45 -4.56
CA THR A 124 -15.81 -7.27 -5.39
C THR A 124 -16.59 -8.57 -5.61
N ARG A 125 -16.07 -9.72 -5.18
CA ARG A 125 -16.67 -11.06 -5.35
C ARG A 125 -18.08 -11.19 -4.81
N GLU A 126 -18.41 -10.51 -3.71
CA GLU A 126 -19.72 -10.56 -3.06
C GLU A 126 -20.66 -9.43 -3.48
N SER A 127 -20.26 -8.61 -4.47
CA SER A 127 -21.06 -7.50 -4.94
C SER A 127 -22.35 -7.95 -5.63
N LYS A 128 -23.48 -7.34 -5.26
CA LYS A 128 -24.79 -7.55 -5.90
C LYS A 128 -24.81 -7.10 -7.37
N LYS A 129 -23.90 -6.20 -7.77
CA LYS A 129 -23.79 -5.66 -9.14
C LYS A 129 -22.32 -5.68 -9.58
N PRO A 130 -21.80 -6.83 -10.03
CA PRO A 130 -20.36 -7.03 -10.27
C PRO A 130 -19.80 -6.06 -11.32
N PHE A 131 -20.45 -5.92 -12.48
CA PHE A 131 -19.98 -5.02 -13.54
C PHE A 131 -19.88 -3.55 -13.08
N SER A 132 -20.92 -3.05 -12.42
CA SER A 132 -20.95 -1.67 -11.93
C SER A 132 -19.91 -1.44 -10.83
N ALA A 133 -19.72 -2.42 -9.92
CA ALA A 133 -18.71 -2.33 -8.88
C ALA A 133 -17.29 -2.32 -9.44
N SER A 134 -16.97 -3.22 -10.38
CA SER A 134 -15.66 -3.25 -11.04
C SER A 134 -15.39 -1.98 -11.84
N LEU A 135 -16.35 -1.49 -12.64
CA LEU A 135 -16.18 -0.27 -13.42
C LEU A 135 -15.98 0.97 -12.54
N THR A 136 -16.75 1.08 -11.45
CA THR A 136 -16.61 2.19 -10.50
C THR A 136 -15.25 2.13 -9.81
N SER A 137 -14.83 0.94 -9.35
CA SER A 137 -13.54 0.73 -8.71
C SER A 137 -12.39 1.08 -9.65
N ALA A 138 -12.41 0.60 -10.90
CA ALA A 138 -11.40 0.90 -11.90
C ALA A 138 -11.32 2.40 -12.22
N THR A 139 -12.46 3.07 -12.36
CA THR A 139 -12.52 4.50 -12.66
C THR A 139 -11.97 5.35 -11.52
N VAL A 140 -12.45 5.10 -10.29
CA VAL A 140 -11.98 5.81 -9.09
C VAL A 140 -10.49 5.55 -8.87
N TYR A 141 -10.06 4.30 -8.97
CA TYR A 141 -8.66 3.93 -8.80
C TYR A 141 -7.75 4.62 -9.83
N THR A 142 -8.19 4.72 -11.09
CA THR A 142 -7.42 5.41 -12.15
C THR A 142 -7.26 6.90 -11.82
N VAL A 143 -8.37 7.59 -11.51
CA VAL A 143 -8.34 9.03 -11.21
C VAL A 143 -7.50 9.31 -9.97
N THR A 144 -7.69 8.55 -8.90
CA THR A 144 -6.91 8.70 -7.66
C THR A 144 -5.44 8.41 -7.90
N SER A 145 -5.10 7.39 -8.70
CA SER A 145 -3.70 7.07 -9.02
C SER A 145 -3.02 8.20 -9.79
N ILE A 146 -3.69 8.81 -10.77
CA ILE A 146 -3.14 9.96 -11.52
C ILE A 146 -2.80 11.11 -10.56
N VAL A 147 -3.71 11.42 -9.62
CA VAL A 147 -3.48 12.47 -8.62
C VAL A 147 -2.30 12.09 -7.71
N MET A 148 -2.28 10.87 -7.18
CA MET A 148 -1.19 10.38 -6.31
C MET A 148 0.18 10.40 -7.00
N TYR A 149 0.29 9.90 -8.23
CA TYR A 149 1.54 9.93 -8.99
C TYR A 149 2.00 11.36 -9.27
N THR A 150 1.08 12.26 -9.62
CA THR A 150 1.41 13.67 -9.85
C THR A 150 1.91 14.34 -8.57
N LEU A 151 1.28 14.06 -7.43
CA LEU A 151 1.71 14.58 -6.13
C LEU A 151 3.04 13.98 -5.70
N GLY A 152 3.25 12.67 -5.84
CA GLY A 152 4.50 12.00 -5.51
C GLY A 152 5.67 12.54 -6.33
N LEU A 153 5.47 12.73 -7.64
CA LEU A 153 6.47 13.35 -8.51
C LEU A 153 6.76 14.80 -8.11
N SER A 154 5.71 15.58 -7.83
CA SER A 154 5.87 16.97 -7.38
C SER A 154 6.63 17.02 -6.05
N ALA A 155 6.30 16.13 -5.11
CA ALA A 155 6.96 15.99 -3.82
C ALA A 155 8.44 15.59 -3.96
N ALA A 156 8.76 14.69 -4.89
CA ALA A 156 10.15 14.31 -5.16
C ALA A 156 10.97 15.45 -5.77
N ILE A 157 10.38 16.28 -6.64
CA ILE A 157 11.10 17.39 -7.29
C ILE A 157 11.22 18.61 -6.36
N PHE A 158 10.17 18.94 -5.61
CA PHE A 158 10.04 20.22 -4.89
C PHE A 158 10.03 20.08 -3.36
N GLY A 159 9.80 18.89 -2.82
CA GLY A 159 9.57 18.67 -1.40
C GLY A 159 10.82 18.77 -0.51
N GLY A 160 12.02 18.71 -1.11
CA GLY A 160 13.29 18.96 -0.41
C GLY A 160 13.62 18.00 0.74
N GLY A 161 12.94 16.85 0.82
CA GLY A 161 13.17 15.82 1.84
C GLY A 161 13.09 14.42 1.22
N ASP A 162 13.91 13.52 1.74
CA ASP A 162 14.05 12.15 1.21
C ASP A 162 12.87 11.23 1.57
N SER A 163 11.98 11.67 2.48
CA SER A 163 10.80 10.90 2.89
C SER A 163 9.50 11.71 2.80
N ILE A 164 8.40 11.04 2.45
CA ILE A 164 7.06 11.64 2.42
C ILE A 164 6.66 12.20 3.79
N ILE A 165 7.14 11.59 4.86
CA ILE A 165 6.88 12.01 6.25
C ILE A 165 7.49 13.39 6.49
N THR A 166 8.75 13.58 6.12
CA THR A 166 9.44 14.87 6.26
C THR A 166 8.74 15.96 5.44
N ILE A 167 8.31 15.63 4.22
CA ILE A 167 7.57 16.55 3.34
C ILE A 167 6.25 16.99 3.99
N MET A 168 5.52 16.06 4.61
CA MET A 168 4.25 16.37 5.29
C MET A 168 4.44 17.18 6.58
N MET A 169 5.49 16.90 7.34
CA MET A 169 5.86 17.69 8.52
C MET A 169 6.17 19.14 8.11
N ASN A 170 6.95 19.33 7.04
CA ASN A 170 7.26 20.65 6.48
C ASN A 170 6.01 21.36 5.94
N ALA A 171 5.04 20.62 5.42
CA ALA A 171 3.76 21.13 4.95
C ALA A 171 2.78 21.52 6.06
N GLY A 172 3.18 21.45 7.35
CA GLY A 172 2.33 21.82 8.49
C GLY A 172 1.23 20.81 8.83
N LEU A 173 1.20 19.65 8.17
CA LEU A 173 0.27 18.56 8.49
C LEU A 173 0.64 17.82 9.78
N GLY A 174 1.89 17.97 10.22
CA GLY A 174 2.37 17.56 11.53
C GLY A 174 1.89 16.18 11.97
N LEU A 175 1.46 16.10 13.22
CA LEU A 175 0.92 14.90 13.85
C LEU A 175 -0.33 14.33 13.15
N ALA A 176 -1.21 15.21 12.66
CA ALA A 176 -2.51 14.79 12.11
C ALA A 176 -2.34 14.00 10.81
N GLY A 177 -1.44 14.45 9.92
CA GLY A 177 -1.13 13.74 8.68
C GLY A 177 -0.49 12.38 8.93
N LEU A 178 0.43 12.31 9.91
CA LEU A 178 1.10 11.07 10.30
C LEU A 178 0.10 10.02 10.81
N ILE A 179 -0.82 10.42 11.68
CA ILE A 179 -1.86 9.52 12.20
C ILE A 179 -2.70 8.96 11.05
N VAL A 180 -3.11 9.79 10.09
CA VAL A 180 -3.91 9.35 8.93
C VAL A 180 -3.13 8.32 8.10
N ILE A 181 -1.83 8.54 7.84
CA ILE A 181 -0.99 7.58 7.13
C ILE A 181 -0.87 6.27 7.89
N ILE A 182 -0.53 6.31 9.19
CA ILE A 182 -0.37 5.10 10.00
C ILE A 182 -1.67 4.27 9.97
N PHE A 183 -2.83 4.91 10.18
CA PHE A 183 -4.12 4.22 10.11
C PHE A 183 -4.40 3.65 8.72
N SER A 184 -4.14 4.43 7.67
CA SER A 184 -4.26 3.96 6.27
C SER A 184 -3.43 2.71 6.03
N THR A 185 -2.14 2.77 6.35
CA THR A 185 -1.19 1.70 6.11
C THR A 185 -1.58 0.44 6.87
N VAL A 186 -1.98 0.54 8.13
CA VAL A 186 -2.47 -0.60 8.92
C VAL A 186 -3.73 -1.22 8.28
N THR A 187 -4.69 -0.40 7.86
CA THR A 187 -5.91 -0.91 7.22
C THR A 187 -5.62 -1.60 5.89
N THR A 188 -4.71 -1.07 5.07
CA THR A 188 -4.27 -1.69 3.81
C THR A 188 -3.53 -2.99 4.05
N THR A 189 -2.60 -3.03 5.02
CA THR A 189 -1.87 -4.25 5.40
C THR A 189 -2.81 -5.38 5.82
N PHE A 190 -3.89 -5.04 6.55
CA PHE A 190 -4.94 -6.00 6.89
C PHE A 190 -5.62 -6.57 5.64
N MET A 191 -5.88 -5.74 4.62
CA MET A 191 -6.48 -6.19 3.36
C MET A 191 -5.55 -7.14 2.60
N ASP A 192 -4.25 -6.85 2.59
CA ASP A 192 -3.25 -7.67 1.93
C ASP A 192 -3.18 -9.06 2.56
N ALA A 193 -3.04 -9.10 3.89
CA ALA A 193 -3.02 -10.35 4.64
C ALA A 193 -4.33 -11.14 4.48
N TYR A 194 -5.48 -10.45 4.48
CA TYR A 194 -6.77 -11.09 4.26
C TYR A 194 -6.90 -11.68 2.85
N SER A 195 -6.53 -10.93 1.80
CA SER A 195 -6.57 -11.40 0.40
C SER A 195 -5.59 -12.56 0.17
N ALA A 196 -4.43 -12.56 0.83
CA ALA A 196 -3.52 -13.70 0.80
C ALA A 196 -4.14 -14.93 1.45
N GLY A 197 -4.83 -14.73 2.58
CA GLY A 197 -5.64 -15.75 3.24
C GLY A 197 -6.76 -16.30 2.35
N VAL A 198 -7.48 -15.46 1.60
CA VAL A 198 -8.50 -15.91 0.64
C VAL A 198 -7.88 -16.66 -0.54
N SER A 199 -6.80 -16.14 -1.11
CA SER A 199 -6.06 -16.77 -2.23
C SER A 199 -5.60 -18.19 -1.88
N SER A 200 -5.23 -18.42 -0.62
CA SER A 200 -4.80 -19.74 -0.15
C SER A 200 -5.88 -20.82 -0.22
N THR A 201 -7.15 -20.46 -0.09
CA THR A 201 -8.27 -21.41 -0.17
C THR A 201 -8.43 -21.99 -1.58
N THR A 202 -8.00 -21.25 -2.61
CA THR A 202 -7.93 -21.71 -4.00
C THR A 202 -6.83 -22.76 -4.21
N ILE A 203 -5.77 -22.72 -3.39
CA ILE A 203 -4.65 -23.68 -3.44
C ILE A 203 -5.02 -24.94 -2.65
N TYR A 204 -5.48 -24.73 -1.41
CA TYR A 204 -5.86 -25.77 -0.46
C TYR A 204 -7.27 -25.51 0.11
N ASN A 205 -8.24 -26.33 -0.32
CA ASN A 205 -9.64 -26.20 0.11
C ASN A 205 -9.87 -26.38 1.63
N SER A 206 -8.92 -26.96 2.36
CA SER A 206 -9.00 -27.18 3.81
C SER A 206 -8.35 -26.09 4.66
N ALA A 207 -7.71 -25.09 4.04
CA ALA A 207 -6.97 -24.08 4.78
C ALA A 207 -7.90 -23.03 5.41
N SER A 208 -7.63 -22.68 6.67
CA SER A 208 -8.27 -21.55 7.33
C SER A 208 -7.72 -20.25 6.75
N SER A 209 -8.55 -19.49 6.04
CA SER A 209 -8.16 -18.18 5.47
C SER A 209 -7.63 -17.22 6.53
N LYS A 210 -8.25 -17.20 7.72
CA LYS A 210 -7.78 -16.41 8.87
C LYS A 210 -6.43 -16.89 9.40
N GLY A 211 -6.22 -18.20 9.49
CA GLY A 211 -4.95 -18.77 9.95
C GLY A 211 -3.80 -18.43 9.01
N ILE A 212 -4.05 -18.49 7.69
CA ILE A 212 -3.04 -18.12 6.70
C ILE A 212 -2.80 -16.61 6.67
N ALA A 213 -3.84 -15.78 6.82
CA ALA A 213 -3.65 -14.33 6.94
C ALA A 213 -2.72 -13.97 8.11
N VAL A 214 -2.88 -14.62 9.27
CA VAL A 214 -1.97 -14.43 10.42
C VAL A 214 -0.55 -14.87 10.10
N ILE A 215 -0.37 -16.02 9.44
CA ILE A 215 0.96 -16.48 9.01
C ILE A 215 1.61 -15.47 8.05
N VAL A 216 0.85 -14.96 7.08
CA VAL A 216 1.31 -13.94 6.13
C VAL A 216 1.75 -12.67 6.86
N THR A 217 0.97 -12.19 7.84
CA THR A 217 1.37 -11.03 8.66
C THR A 217 2.63 -11.31 9.46
N ILE A 218 2.79 -12.49 10.05
CA ILE A 218 4.01 -12.86 10.80
C ILE A 218 5.22 -12.88 9.87
N VAL A 219 5.12 -13.53 8.70
CA VAL A 219 6.20 -13.58 7.72
C VAL A 219 6.53 -12.19 7.22
N GLY A 220 5.52 -11.36 6.92
CA GLY A 220 5.74 -9.98 6.50
C GLY A 220 6.37 -9.10 7.58
N THR A 221 6.00 -9.30 8.84
CA THR A 221 6.62 -8.62 9.99
C THR A 221 8.09 -9.02 10.12
N ILE A 222 8.42 -10.30 9.99
CA ILE A 222 9.81 -10.77 10.04
C ILE A 222 10.60 -10.20 8.86
N ALA A 223 10.04 -10.22 7.65
CA ALA A 223 10.70 -9.64 6.48
C ALA A 223 10.97 -8.14 6.64
N ALA A 224 10.01 -7.38 7.19
CA ALA A 224 10.18 -5.95 7.51
C ALA A 224 11.26 -5.68 8.57
N ILE A 225 11.57 -6.65 9.45
CA ILE A 225 12.67 -6.54 10.42
C ILE A 225 14.02 -6.83 9.76
N LEU A 226 14.06 -7.84 8.87
CA LEU A 226 15.30 -8.36 8.30
C LEU A 226 15.83 -7.54 7.12
N TYR A 227 14.93 -6.90 6.36
CA TYR A 227 15.27 -6.22 5.12
C TYR A 227 14.82 -4.75 5.18
N PRO A 228 15.68 -3.79 4.79
CA PRO A 228 15.27 -2.42 4.57
C PRO A 228 14.36 -2.38 3.34
N MET A 229 13.10 -1.98 3.52
CA MET A 229 12.08 -1.95 2.46
C MET A 229 11.98 -0.57 1.79
N ASP A 230 12.98 0.30 1.95
CA ASP A 230 12.99 1.66 1.39
C ASP A 230 13.01 1.68 -0.14
N ASP A 231 13.71 0.71 -0.75
CA ASP A 231 13.75 0.53 -2.21
C ASP A 231 12.91 -0.68 -2.64
N ILE A 232 11.76 -0.40 -3.23
CA ILE A 232 10.82 -1.42 -3.71
C ILE A 232 11.03 -1.76 -5.18
N THR A 233 12.06 -1.23 -5.85
CA THR A 233 12.27 -1.38 -7.29
C THR A 233 12.40 -2.84 -7.71
N ASP A 234 13.25 -3.61 -7.03
CA ASP A 234 13.45 -5.03 -7.33
C ASP A 234 12.17 -5.86 -7.07
N PHE A 235 11.40 -5.48 -6.05
CA PHE A 235 10.10 -6.09 -5.77
C PHE A 235 9.10 -5.79 -6.90
N LEU A 236 9.04 -4.53 -7.38
CA LEU A 236 8.18 -4.14 -8.49
C LEU A 236 8.58 -4.83 -9.81
N TYR A 237 9.88 -5.05 -10.05
CA TYR A 237 10.33 -5.83 -11.19
C TYR A 237 9.93 -7.30 -11.08
N LEU A 238 10.08 -7.89 -9.89
CA LEU A 238 9.69 -9.27 -9.64
C LEU A 238 8.20 -9.47 -9.97
N ILE A 239 7.32 -8.61 -9.47
CA ILE A 239 5.88 -8.74 -9.66
C ILE A 239 5.46 -8.35 -11.10
N GLY A 240 6.15 -7.41 -11.73
CA GLY A 240 5.89 -7.01 -13.11
C GLY A 240 6.35 -8.05 -14.15
N SER A 241 7.24 -8.96 -13.77
CA SER A 241 7.75 -10.03 -14.64
C SER A 241 6.87 -11.28 -14.74
N VAL A 242 5.83 -11.35 -13.91
CA VAL A 242 4.95 -12.52 -13.69
C VAL A 242 3.59 -12.31 -14.35
#